data_AF-A0A944XKW2-F1
#
_entry.id   AF-A0A944XKW2-F1
#
_cell.length_a   1.000
_cell.length_b   1.000
_cell.length_c   1.000
_cell.angle_alpha   90.00
_cell.angle_beta   90.00
_cell.angle_gamma   90.00
#
_symmetry.space_group_name_H-M   'P 1'
#
loop_
_entity.id
_entity.type
_entity.pdbx_description
1 polymer ?
#
loop_
_entity_poly.entity_id
_entity_poly.type
_entity_poly.pdbx_seq_one_letter_code
_entity_poly.pdbx_strand_id
1 'polypeptide(L)'
;MKQWIVSYGTLVNKKITEKTGDSFEYIPCRIEDHIRRWSFPIPKQQRSAAGIEYEKNAYTTGTLVSILEKDFSLFDKREVGYLRHKIEDTSILKPMDGKMPDGEFWMYIPIAPKVPTTKTPITQTMVDVIIDACMSISESFAKECILTTNDWQYPWVNDRSKPLYPRHLSGLSTFKIDKILKECIPEHFSNRIEENI
;
A
#
# COMPACT_ATOMS: atom_id res chain seq x y z
N MET A 1 1.50 -1.23 -26.27
CA MET A 1 1.40 -2.36 -25.31
C MET A 1 0.74 -1.83 -24.04
N LYS A 2 -0.06 -2.61 -23.30
CA LYS A 2 -0.65 -2.13 -22.03
C LYS A 2 0.45 -2.01 -20.97
N GLN A 3 0.32 -1.01 -20.11
CA GLN A 3 1.24 -0.72 -19.02
C GLN A 3 0.53 -0.95 -17.69
N TRP A 4 1.14 -1.70 -16.79
CA TRP A 4 0.57 -2.08 -15.50
C TRP A 4 1.49 -1.67 -14.35
N ILE A 5 0.93 -0.99 -13.35
CA ILE A 5 1.59 -0.80 -12.05
C ILE A 5 1.11 -1.89 -11.11
N VAL A 6 2.04 -2.64 -10.53
CA VAL A 6 1.79 -3.55 -9.41
C VAL A 6 1.80 -2.73 -8.13
N SER A 7 0.61 -2.35 -7.68
CA SER A 7 0.44 -1.55 -6.48
C SER A 7 0.30 -2.43 -5.24
N TYR A 8 1.07 -2.13 -4.20
CA TYR A 8 0.98 -2.74 -2.87
C TYR A 8 0.71 -1.71 -1.76
N GLY A 9 0.81 -0.42 -2.07
CA GLY A 9 0.57 0.72 -1.18
C GLY A 9 -0.71 1.46 -1.53
N THR A 10 -0.76 2.78 -1.32
CA THR A 10 -2.02 3.55 -1.48
C THR A 10 -2.55 3.65 -2.91
N LEU A 11 -1.76 3.29 -3.93
CA LEU A 11 -2.24 3.16 -5.31
C LEU A 11 -3.20 1.97 -5.51
N VAL A 12 -3.40 1.11 -4.51
CA VAL A 12 -4.49 0.12 -4.57
C VAL A 12 -5.86 0.79 -4.51
N ASN A 13 -5.93 2.01 -3.96
CA ASN A 13 -7.16 2.77 -3.87
C ASN A 13 -7.39 3.57 -5.16
N LYS A 14 -8.45 3.19 -5.90
CA LYS A 14 -8.80 3.82 -7.19
C LYS A 14 -8.89 5.35 -7.12
N LYS A 15 -9.52 5.92 -6.08
CA LYS A 15 -9.65 7.38 -5.91
C LYS A 15 -8.30 8.09 -5.73
N ILE A 16 -7.29 7.39 -5.20
CA ILE A 16 -5.93 7.92 -5.02
C ILE A 16 -5.16 7.85 -6.33
N THR A 17 -5.29 6.74 -7.04
CA THR A 17 -4.61 6.51 -8.31
C THR A 17 -5.11 7.46 -9.39
N GLU A 18 -6.43 7.66 -9.51
CA GLU A 18 -7.03 8.57 -10.49
C GLU A 18 -6.68 10.05 -10.25
N LYS A 19 -6.26 10.42 -9.03
CA LYS A 19 -5.70 11.76 -8.74
C LYS A 19 -4.26 11.93 -9.25
N THR A 20 -3.61 10.83 -9.63
CA THR A 20 -2.22 10.82 -10.09
C THR A 20 -2.13 10.80 -11.61
N GLY A 21 -2.89 9.92 -12.26
CA GLY A 21 -2.91 9.74 -13.70
C GLY A 21 -4.06 8.84 -14.13
N ASP A 22 -4.25 8.70 -15.43
CA ASP A 22 -5.32 7.89 -15.99
C ASP A 22 -5.11 6.42 -15.64
N SER A 23 -6.16 5.77 -15.13
CA SER A 23 -6.16 4.35 -14.78
C SER A 23 -7.49 3.71 -15.15
N PHE A 24 -7.50 2.42 -15.53
CA PHE A 24 -8.68 1.81 -16.17
C PHE A 24 -9.08 0.49 -15.52
N GLU A 25 -8.16 -0.45 -15.42
CA GLU A 25 -8.41 -1.80 -14.90
C GLU A 25 -7.69 -2.00 -13.57
N TYR A 26 -8.35 -2.72 -12.66
CA TYR A 26 -7.87 -3.02 -11.31
C TYR A 26 -8.07 -4.51 -11.07
N ILE A 27 -6.99 -5.28 -11.10
CA ILE A 27 -7.03 -6.73 -10.91
C ILE A 27 -6.33 -7.05 -9.59
N PRO A 28 -7.07 -7.44 -8.54
CA PRO A 28 -6.49 -7.90 -7.29
C PRO A 28 -5.53 -9.06 -7.54
N CYS A 29 -4.40 -9.07 -6.85
CA CYS A 29 -3.40 -10.13 -6.98
C CYS A 29 -2.66 -10.39 -5.67
N ARG A 30 -2.00 -11.54 -5.59
CA ARG A 30 -0.87 -11.77 -4.68
C ARG A 30 0.44 -11.50 -5.41
N ILE A 31 1.41 -11.01 -4.66
CA ILE A 31 2.79 -10.80 -5.09
C ILE A 31 3.63 -11.79 -4.29
N GLU A 32 4.07 -12.86 -4.94
CA GLU A 32 4.91 -13.91 -4.37
C GLU A 32 6.37 -13.46 -4.28
N ASP A 33 7.13 -14.11 -3.40
CA ASP A 33 8.53 -13.82 -3.09
C ASP A 33 8.80 -12.37 -2.67
N HIS A 34 7.78 -11.69 -2.16
CA HIS A 34 7.85 -10.30 -1.72
C HIS A 34 7.07 -10.08 -0.44
N ILE A 35 7.56 -9.17 0.39
CA ILE A 35 6.93 -8.78 1.63
C ILE A 35 6.65 -7.28 1.66
N ARG A 36 5.45 -6.89 2.08
CA ARG A 36 5.11 -5.49 2.33
C ARG A 36 5.51 -5.12 3.76
N ARG A 37 6.24 -4.02 3.90
CA ARG A 37 6.71 -3.48 5.19
C ARG A 37 6.36 -2.02 5.31
N TRP A 38 6.27 -1.50 6.52
CA TRP A 38 6.31 -0.06 6.73
C TRP A 38 7.76 0.41 6.68
N SER A 39 8.36 0.54 5.50
CA SER A 39 9.82 0.71 5.37
C SER A 39 10.28 1.94 4.57
N PHE A 40 9.40 2.91 4.28
CA PHE A 40 9.80 4.13 3.57
C PHE A 40 9.52 5.41 4.37
N PRO A 41 10.47 5.89 5.20
CA PRO A 41 10.29 7.10 5.99
C PRO A 41 10.41 8.36 5.11
N ILE A 42 9.52 9.31 5.35
CA ILE A 42 9.45 10.61 4.65
C ILE A 42 9.54 11.72 5.70
N PRO A 43 10.76 12.11 6.12
CA PRO A 43 10.96 13.06 7.23
C PRO A 43 10.24 14.39 7.04
N LYS A 44 10.20 14.93 5.82
CA LYS A 44 9.49 16.19 5.51
C LYS A 44 7.99 16.11 5.76
N GLN A 45 7.42 14.91 5.79
CA GLN A 45 5.99 14.65 6.02
C GLN A 45 5.74 13.96 7.37
N GLN A 46 6.78 13.77 8.20
CA GLN A 46 6.69 13.14 9.52
C GLN A 46 5.92 11.82 9.53
N ARG A 47 6.15 10.98 8.51
CA ARG A 47 5.47 9.68 8.37
C ARG A 47 6.34 8.66 7.68
N SER A 48 5.95 7.40 7.75
CA SER A 48 6.45 6.31 6.93
C SER A 48 5.37 5.82 5.96
N ALA A 49 5.79 5.40 4.78
CA ALA A 49 4.96 4.78 3.76
C ALA A 49 5.27 3.27 3.66
N ALA A 50 4.38 2.54 3.00
CA ALA A 50 4.58 1.14 2.67
C ALA A 50 5.76 1.00 1.69
N GLY A 51 6.64 0.05 1.97
CA GLY A 51 7.67 -0.46 1.08
C GLY A 51 7.41 -1.92 0.74
N ILE A 52 8.11 -2.40 -0.28
CA ILE A 52 8.11 -3.82 -0.65
C ILE A 52 9.55 -4.27 -0.86
N GLU A 53 9.88 -5.47 -0.40
CA GLU A 53 11.21 -6.04 -0.46
C GLU A 53 11.13 -7.50 -0.89
N TYR A 54 12.16 -7.99 -1.58
CA TYR A 54 12.25 -9.40 -1.94
C TYR A 54 12.46 -10.25 -0.68
N GLU A 55 11.61 -11.23 -0.48
CA GLU A 55 11.73 -12.20 0.60
C GLU A 55 11.20 -13.55 0.10
N LYS A 56 12.12 -14.50 -0.10
CA LYS A 56 11.79 -15.80 -0.69
C LYS A 56 10.73 -16.54 0.14
N ASN A 57 9.71 -17.08 -0.55
CA ASN A 57 8.54 -17.74 0.02
C ASN A 57 7.61 -16.85 0.87
N ALA A 58 7.84 -15.53 0.90
CA ALA A 58 6.85 -14.58 1.42
C ALA A 58 5.84 -14.23 0.33
N TYR A 59 4.71 -13.67 0.72
CA TYR A 59 3.79 -13.04 -0.22
C TYR A 59 3.07 -11.87 0.44
N THR A 60 2.56 -10.95 -0.38
CA THR A 60 1.69 -9.87 0.04
C THR A 60 0.56 -9.65 -0.95
N THR A 61 -0.53 -9.04 -0.50
CA THR A 61 -1.59 -8.57 -1.39
C THR A 61 -1.17 -7.36 -2.21
N GLY A 62 -1.71 -7.24 -3.41
CA GLY A 62 -1.56 -6.08 -4.29
C GLY A 62 -2.68 -5.95 -5.31
N THR A 63 -2.52 -5.02 -6.25
CA THR A 63 -3.47 -4.80 -7.35
C THR A 63 -2.69 -4.42 -8.59
N LEU A 64 -2.98 -5.10 -9.71
CA LEU A 64 -2.50 -4.71 -11.03
C LEU A 64 -3.38 -3.57 -11.52
N VAL A 65 -2.77 -2.41 -11.77
CA VAL A 65 -3.48 -1.21 -12.19
C VAL A 65 -3.03 -0.84 -13.61
N SER A 66 -3.92 -0.90 -14.59
CA SER A 66 -3.58 -0.48 -15.96
C SER A 66 -3.57 1.05 -16.08
N ILE A 67 -2.55 1.58 -16.74
CA ILE A 67 -2.32 3.01 -16.92
C ILE A 67 -1.94 3.35 -18.37
N LEU A 68 -1.95 4.64 -18.70
CA LEU A 68 -1.36 5.12 -19.94
C LEU A 68 0.15 5.30 -19.78
N GLU A 69 0.92 4.90 -20.80
CA GLU A 69 2.38 5.05 -20.81
C GLU A 69 2.82 6.51 -20.61
N LYS A 70 2.09 7.48 -21.19
CA LYS A 70 2.36 8.92 -21.01
C LYS A 70 2.31 9.37 -19.54
N ASP A 71 1.55 8.68 -18.70
CA ASP A 71 1.31 9.07 -17.31
C ASP A 71 2.36 8.52 -16.35
N PHE A 72 3.28 7.67 -16.81
CA PHE A 72 4.42 7.22 -16.01
C PHE A 72 5.16 8.38 -15.34
N SER A 73 5.34 9.49 -16.06
CA SER A 73 5.98 10.70 -15.52
C SER A 73 5.23 11.33 -14.34
N LEU A 74 3.91 11.15 -14.25
CA LEU A 74 3.08 11.61 -13.13
C LEU A 74 3.23 10.68 -11.92
N PHE A 75 3.24 9.37 -12.16
CA PHE A 75 3.50 8.37 -11.11
C PHE A 75 4.92 8.49 -10.56
N ASP A 76 5.93 8.67 -11.40
CA ASP A 76 7.33 8.90 -10.99
C ASP A 76 7.45 10.15 -10.09
N LYS A 77 6.78 11.25 -10.46
CA LYS A 77 6.72 12.47 -9.63
C LYS A 77 6.01 12.26 -8.29
N ARG A 78 5.06 11.34 -8.22
CA ARG A 78 4.33 11.02 -6.99
C ARG A 78 5.14 10.10 -6.08
N GLU A 79 5.81 9.10 -6.63
CA GLU A 79 6.57 8.06 -5.93
C GLU A 79 8.05 8.45 -5.74
N VAL A 80 8.32 9.74 -5.49
CA VAL A 80 9.67 10.23 -5.20
C VAL A 80 10.28 9.47 -4.04
N GLY A 81 11.47 8.91 -4.29
CA GLY A 81 12.21 8.07 -3.36
C GLY A 81 11.93 6.58 -3.49
N TYR A 82 11.11 6.18 -4.46
CA TYR A 82 11.06 4.83 -5.00
C TYR A 82 11.71 4.79 -6.39
N LEU A 83 12.24 3.63 -6.78
CA LEU A 83 12.65 3.33 -8.15
C LEU A 83 11.56 2.53 -8.85
N ARG A 84 11.24 2.88 -10.10
CA ARG A 84 10.34 2.08 -10.93
C ARG A 84 11.13 0.92 -11.54
N HIS A 85 10.81 -0.30 -11.13
CA HIS A 85 11.41 -1.53 -11.64
C HIS A 85 10.45 -2.24 -12.59
N LYS A 86 10.98 -2.71 -13.73
CA LYS A 86 10.26 -3.65 -14.59
C LYS A 86 10.27 -5.02 -13.93
N ILE A 87 9.13 -5.70 -13.93
CA ILE A 87 9.01 -7.08 -13.48
C ILE A 87 9.27 -7.98 -14.69
N GLU A 88 10.45 -8.60 -14.71
CA GLU A 88 10.84 -9.51 -15.79
C GLU A 88 10.18 -10.89 -15.64
N ASP A 89 10.10 -11.40 -14.40
CA ASP A 89 9.42 -12.65 -14.09
C ASP A 89 8.00 -12.36 -13.58
N THR A 90 7.03 -12.41 -14.47
CA THR A 90 5.62 -12.20 -14.13
C THR A 90 5.00 -13.35 -13.35
N SER A 91 5.70 -14.49 -13.19
CA SER A 91 5.18 -15.63 -12.44
C SER A 91 5.01 -15.33 -10.95
N ILE A 92 5.67 -14.29 -10.44
CA ILE A 92 5.49 -13.79 -9.07
C ILE A 92 4.11 -13.16 -8.84
N LEU A 93 3.40 -12.79 -9.91
CA LEU A 93 2.09 -12.15 -9.83
C LEU A 93 1.01 -13.22 -9.97
N LYS A 94 0.14 -13.33 -8.97
CA LYS A 94 -1.01 -14.25 -8.96
C LYS A 94 -2.32 -13.46 -8.96
N PRO A 95 -2.87 -13.08 -10.12
CA PRO A 95 -4.20 -12.48 -10.23
C PRO A 95 -5.27 -13.36 -9.57
N MET A 96 -6.19 -12.75 -8.83
CA MET A 96 -7.24 -13.48 -8.12
C MET A 96 -8.27 -14.13 -9.05
N ASP A 97 -8.45 -13.60 -10.26
CA ASP A 97 -9.28 -14.19 -11.31
C ASP A 97 -8.56 -15.31 -12.10
N GLY A 98 -7.30 -15.60 -11.74
CA GLY A 98 -6.45 -16.61 -12.34
C GLY A 98 -5.92 -16.26 -13.73
N LYS A 99 -6.16 -15.04 -14.24
CA LYS A 99 -5.79 -14.64 -15.60
C LYS A 99 -4.75 -13.53 -15.56
N MET A 100 -3.55 -13.84 -16.05
CA MET A 100 -2.53 -12.83 -16.25
C MET A 100 -2.92 -11.94 -17.43
N PRO A 101 -3.04 -10.62 -17.26
CA PRO A 101 -3.28 -9.73 -18.39
C PRO A 101 -2.03 -9.59 -19.26
N ASP A 102 -2.21 -9.28 -20.55
CA ASP A 102 -1.10 -8.92 -21.43
C ASP A 102 -0.57 -7.51 -21.10
N GLY A 103 0.75 -7.32 -21.17
CA GLY A 103 1.40 -6.02 -21.02
C GLY A 103 2.75 -6.09 -20.30
N GLU A 104 3.27 -4.92 -19.96
CA GLU A 104 4.46 -4.79 -19.12
C GLU A 104 4.07 -4.40 -17.70
N PHE A 105 4.78 -4.96 -16.73
CA PHE A 105 4.48 -4.80 -15.30
C PHE A 105 5.61 -4.06 -14.61
N TRP A 106 5.22 -3.11 -13.76
CA TRP A 106 6.14 -2.21 -13.11
C TRP A 106 5.81 -2.11 -11.63
N MET A 107 6.84 -2.08 -10.79
CA MET A 107 6.70 -1.92 -9.34
C MET A 107 7.60 -0.80 -8.86
N TYR A 108 7.09 0.04 -7.97
CA TYR A 108 7.89 1.06 -7.31
C TYR A 108 8.52 0.45 -6.05
N ILE A 109 9.85 0.41 -5.95
CA ILE A 109 10.57 -0.19 -4.81
C ILE A 109 11.28 0.93 -4.04
N PRO A 110 11.16 1.03 -2.71
CA PRO A 110 11.72 2.13 -1.93
C PRO A 110 13.25 2.15 -2.02
N ILE A 111 13.82 3.34 -2.17
CA ILE A 111 15.27 3.56 -2.08
C ILE A 111 15.66 3.58 -0.60
N ALA A 112 16.62 2.73 -0.23
CA ALA A 112 17.17 2.65 1.12
C ALA A 112 16.08 2.48 2.21
N PRO A 113 15.38 1.32 2.21
CA PRO A 113 14.31 1.07 3.17
C PRO A 113 14.81 1.20 4.61
N LYS A 114 13.98 1.79 5.46
CA LYS A 114 14.26 2.03 6.88
C LYS A 114 12.97 1.88 7.68
N VAL A 115 13.10 1.33 8.88
CA VAL A 115 11.97 1.12 9.77
C VAL A 115 11.39 2.47 10.27
N PRO A 116 10.09 2.51 10.63
CA PRO A 116 9.46 3.70 11.16
C PRO A 116 10.08 4.07 12.52
N THR A 117 10.01 5.35 12.84
CA THR A 117 10.50 5.90 14.11
C THR A 117 9.48 6.87 14.68
N THR A 118 9.66 7.36 15.89
CA THR A 118 8.79 8.40 16.46
C THR A 118 8.80 9.70 15.67
N LYS A 119 9.83 9.97 14.86
CA LYS A 119 9.90 11.13 13.94
C LYS A 119 9.21 10.88 12.60
N THR A 120 9.05 9.61 12.22
CA THR A 120 8.43 9.17 10.96
C THR A 120 7.57 7.93 11.24
N PRO A 121 6.49 8.06 12.03
CA PRO A 121 5.64 6.93 12.39
C PRO A 121 4.82 6.43 11.21
N ILE A 122 4.25 5.23 11.35
CA ILE A 122 3.12 4.80 10.53
C ILE A 122 1.93 5.72 10.84
N THR A 123 1.22 6.17 9.81
CA THR A 123 0.04 7.04 9.96
C THR A 123 -1.23 6.26 9.74
N GLN A 124 -2.17 6.30 10.68
CA GLN A 124 -3.46 5.62 10.56
C GLN A 124 -4.23 6.00 9.30
N THR A 125 -4.20 7.26 8.88
CA THR A 125 -4.92 7.70 7.67
C THR A 125 -4.37 7.07 6.39
N MET A 126 -3.08 6.67 6.36
CA MET A 126 -2.52 5.89 5.26
C MET A 126 -2.94 4.42 5.33
N VAL A 127 -2.94 3.84 6.54
CA VAL A 127 -3.47 2.49 6.79
C VAL A 127 -4.92 2.41 6.32
N ASP A 128 -5.74 3.39 6.70
CA ASP A 128 -7.16 3.45 6.35
C ASP A 128 -7.38 3.40 4.83
N VAL A 129 -6.57 4.13 4.05
CA VAL A 129 -6.67 4.15 2.58
C VAL A 129 -6.34 2.80 1.95
N ILE A 130 -5.30 2.12 2.44
CA ILE A 130 -4.90 0.80 1.94
C ILE A 130 -5.95 -0.25 2.31
N ILE A 131 -6.40 -0.24 3.57
CA ILE A 131 -7.36 -1.23 4.06
C ILE A 131 -8.75 -1.02 3.46
N ASP A 132 -9.21 0.23 3.29
CA ASP A 132 -10.46 0.54 2.58
C ASP A 132 -10.47 -0.01 1.15
N ALA A 133 -9.36 0.18 0.41
CA ALA A 133 -9.23 -0.37 -0.93
C ALA A 133 -9.30 -1.90 -0.92
N CYS A 134 -8.62 -2.56 0.01
CA CYS A 134 -8.66 -4.01 0.12
C CYS A 134 -10.04 -4.52 0.53
N MET A 135 -10.74 -3.83 1.43
CA MET A 135 -12.11 -4.16 1.84
C MET A 135 -13.11 -4.01 0.69
N SER A 136 -12.87 -3.09 -0.25
CA SER A 136 -13.71 -2.94 -1.45
C SER A 136 -13.66 -4.15 -2.38
N ILE A 137 -12.60 -4.97 -2.28
CA ILE A 137 -12.48 -6.26 -2.96
C ILE A 137 -13.20 -7.34 -2.15
N SER A 138 -12.76 -7.55 -0.90
CA SER A 138 -13.46 -8.38 0.09
C SER A 138 -12.89 -8.17 1.49
N GLU A 139 -13.65 -8.55 2.52
CA GLU A 139 -13.14 -8.55 3.90
C GLU A 139 -11.96 -9.53 4.06
N SER A 140 -12.00 -10.69 3.41
CA SER A 140 -10.90 -11.67 3.46
C SER A 140 -9.62 -11.12 2.85
N PHE A 141 -9.70 -10.38 1.74
CA PHE A 141 -8.55 -9.75 1.10
C PHE A 141 -7.98 -8.62 1.97
N ALA A 142 -8.83 -7.87 2.68
CA ALA A 142 -8.39 -6.88 3.66
C ALA A 142 -7.66 -7.52 4.86
N LYS A 143 -8.19 -8.63 5.39
CA LYS A 143 -7.52 -9.39 6.46
C LYS A 143 -6.17 -9.92 6.00
N GLU A 144 -6.12 -10.51 4.81
CA GLU A 144 -4.88 -10.97 4.19
C GLU A 144 -3.88 -9.82 4.01
N CYS A 145 -4.34 -8.65 3.56
CA CYS A 145 -3.52 -7.44 3.45
C CYS A 145 -2.87 -7.05 4.77
N ILE A 146 -3.63 -7.05 5.88
CA ILE A 146 -3.12 -6.72 7.21
C ILE A 146 -2.09 -7.76 7.67
N LEU A 147 -2.43 -9.04 7.57
CA LEU A 147 -1.62 -10.15 8.08
C LEU A 147 -0.33 -10.37 7.27
N THR A 148 -0.29 -9.97 6.00
CA THR A 148 0.90 -10.02 5.13
C THR A 148 1.69 -8.70 5.09
N THR A 149 1.26 -7.70 5.87
CA THR A 149 2.05 -6.49 6.10
C THR A 149 2.85 -6.66 7.38
N ASN A 150 4.15 -6.39 7.31
CA ASN A 150 5.04 -6.48 8.45
C ASN A 150 5.32 -5.11 9.08
N ASP A 151 6.02 -5.13 10.21
CA ASP A 151 6.57 -3.95 10.87
C ASP A 151 5.51 -3.07 11.57
N TRP A 152 4.40 -3.68 11.99
CA TRP A 152 3.36 -3.06 12.82
C TRP A 152 3.81 -2.73 14.25
N GLN A 153 4.90 -3.34 14.73
CA GLN A 153 5.47 -3.08 16.07
C GLN A 153 6.16 -1.72 16.21
N TYR A 154 6.46 -1.06 15.09
CA TYR A 154 7.11 0.25 15.10
C TYR A 154 6.10 1.38 15.37
N PRO A 155 6.56 2.60 15.72
CA PRO A 155 5.67 3.70 16.08
C PRO A 155 4.56 3.94 15.04
N TRP A 156 3.32 3.88 15.50
CA TRP A 156 2.12 4.04 14.70
C TRP A 156 1.21 5.04 15.41
N VAL A 157 0.85 6.12 14.72
CA VAL A 157 0.02 7.22 15.26
C VAL A 157 -1.37 7.18 14.64
N ASN A 158 -2.39 7.34 15.49
CA ASN A 158 -3.75 7.63 15.07
C ASN A 158 -3.90 9.11 14.71
N ASP A 159 -3.51 9.47 13.49
CA ASP A 159 -3.53 10.84 12.95
C ASP A 159 -4.88 11.24 12.34
N ARG A 160 -5.98 10.54 12.66
CA ARG A 160 -7.28 10.79 12.03
C ARG A 160 -7.86 12.17 12.33
N SER A 161 -7.57 12.73 13.51
CA SER A 161 -7.98 14.09 13.90
C SER A 161 -7.18 15.16 13.16
N LYS A 162 -5.89 14.90 12.88
CA LYS A 162 -4.99 15.78 12.15
C LYS A 162 -4.13 15.01 11.13
N PRO A 163 -4.71 14.68 9.96
CA PRO A 163 -4.05 13.80 8.99
C PRO A 163 -2.66 14.27 8.55
N LEU A 164 -1.66 13.40 8.74
CA LEU A 164 -0.30 13.58 8.23
C LEU A 164 -0.16 13.06 6.80
N TYR A 165 -0.99 12.08 6.40
CA TYR A 165 -1.02 11.63 5.01
C TYR A 165 -1.76 12.65 4.12
N PRO A 166 -1.07 13.32 3.17
CA PRO A 166 -1.66 14.43 2.40
C PRO A 166 -2.79 14.00 1.45
N ARG A 167 -2.90 12.69 1.16
CA ARG A 167 -3.94 12.14 0.30
C ARG A 167 -4.91 11.26 1.08
N HIS A 168 -5.11 11.52 2.37
CA HIS A 168 -6.15 10.83 3.14
C HIS A 168 -7.53 11.01 2.47
N LEU A 169 -8.43 10.07 2.76
CA LEU A 169 -9.80 10.11 2.27
C LEU A 169 -10.75 10.34 3.44
N SER A 170 -11.69 11.27 3.26
CA SER A 170 -12.80 11.45 4.19
C SER A 170 -13.93 10.46 3.88
N GLY A 171 -14.75 10.17 4.90
CA GLY A 171 -15.93 9.29 4.75
C GLY A 171 -15.63 7.80 4.66
N LEU A 172 -14.39 7.36 4.94
CA LEU A 172 -14.07 5.94 5.09
C LEU A 172 -14.77 5.35 6.31
N SER A 173 -15.14 4.07 6.26
CA SER A 173 -15.75 3.39 7.40
C SER A 173 -14.70 2.99 8.44
N THR A 174 -14.22 3.97 9.21
CA THR A 174 -13.18 3.77 10.24
C THR A 174 -13.54 2.70 11.26
N PHE A 175 -14.83 2.58 11.61
CA PHE A 175 -15.32 1.52 12.48
C PHE A 175 -15.07 0.10 11.92
N LYS A 176 -15.32 -0.12 10.63
CA LYS A 176 -15.06 -1.42 9.98
C LYS A 176 -13.56 -1.70 9.88
N ILE A 177 -12.77 -0.68 9.55
CA ILE A 177 -11.30 -0.76 9.49
C ILE A 177 -10.74 -1.13 10.87
N ASP A 178 -11.16 -0.42 11.91
CA ASP A 178 -10.71 -0.68 13.28
C ASP A 178 -11.13 -2.07 13.76
N LYS A 179 -12.33 -2.54 13.39
CA LYS A 179 -12.77 -3.90 13.70
C LYS A 179 -11.80 -4.94 13.14
N ILE A 180 -11.49 -4.89 11.84
CA ILE A 180 -10.62 -5.91 11.24
C ILE A 180 -9.15 -5.78 11.66
N LEU A 181 -8.67 -4.57 11.95
CA LEU A 181 -7.33 -4.38 12.51
C LEU A 181 -7.24 -4.98 13.92
N LYS A 182 -8.25 -4.77 14.78
CA LYS A 182 -8.35 -5.41 16.10
C LYS A 182 -8.39 -6.94 16.00
N GLU A 183 -9.09 -7.47 15.01
CA GLU A 183 -9.16 -8.92 14.79
C GLU A 183 -7.81 -9.51 14.32
N CYS A 184 -7.10 -8.83 13.41
CA CYS A 184 -5.89 -9.37 12.80
C CYS A 184 -4.61 -9.13 13.61
N ILE A 185 -4.48 -7.94 14.20
CA ILE A 185 -3.27 -7.48 14.90
C ILE A 185 -3.63 -6.74 16.20
N PRO A 186 -4.36 -7.38 17.14
CA PRO A 186 -4.93 -6.74 18.32
C PRO A 186 -3.90 -5.99 19.18
N GLU A 187 -2.72 -6.59 19.36
CA GLU A 187 -1.65 -6.00 20.17
C GLU A 187 -1.09 -4.72 19.52
N HIS A 188 -0.69 -4.78 18.25
CA HIS A 188 -0.16 -3.63 17.53
C HIS A 188 -1.18 -2.51 17.37
N PHE A 189 -2.44 -2.87 17.10
CA PHE A 189 -3.53 -1.89 17.00
C PHE A 189 -3.79 -1.17 18.33
N SER A 190 -3.75 -1.90 19.45
CA SER A 190 -3.93 -1.32 20.80
C SER A 190 -2.76 -0.43 21.22
N ASN A 191 -1.55 -0.71 20.71
CA ASN A 191 -0.33 0.04 21.03
C ASN A 191 -0.12 1.31 20.19
N ARG A 192 -1.08 1.67 19.34
CA ARG A 192 -1.02 2.91 18.58
C ARG A 192 -1.01 4.12 19.52
N ILE A 193 -0.24 5.12 19.12
CA ILE A 193 -0.18 6.41 19.79
C ILE A 193 -1.43 7.18 19.38
N GLU A 194 -2.33 7.42 20.32
CA GLU A 194 -3.44 8.34 20.13
C GLU A 194 -2.89 9.78 20.14
N GLU A 195 -3.21 10.59 19.14
CA GLU A 195 -2.92 12.03 19.23
C GLU A 195 -3.74 12.60 20.39
N ASN A 196 -3.07 13.13 21.41
CA ASN A 196 -3.74 13.88 22.47
C ASN A 196 -4.50 15.03 21.82
N ILE A 197 -5.83 15.02 21.97
CA ILE A 197 -6.75 16.07 21.53
C ILE A 197 -6.42 17.38 22.26
#